data_AF-A0A8J6D794-F1
#
_entry.id   AF-A0A8J6D794-F1
#
_cell.length_a   1.000
_cell.length_b   1.000
_cell.length_c   1.000
_cell.angle_alpha   90.00
_cell.angle_beta   90.00
_cell.angle_gamma   90.00
#
_symmetry.space_group_name_H-M   'P 1'
#
loop_
_entity.id
_entity.type
_entity.pdbx_description
1 polymer ?
#
loop_
_entity_poly.entity_id
_entity_poly.type
_entity_poly.pdbx_seq_one_letter_code
_entity_poly.pdbx_strand_id
1 'polypeptide(L)'
;MEGDTMVSELDISGIQFWIQIHNLPMDLMTTKNAKIIGEKLGTVVQIDDLISRNGIGRSFLRIRMEVQICYTLVEGFWVPRPNKEKL
;
A
#
# COMPACT_ATOMS: atom_id res chain seq x y z
N MET A 1 -7.46 -35.05 -14.58
CA MET A 1 -7.93 -35.16 -13.19
C MET A 1 -7.65 -33.81 -12.56
N GLU A 2 -8.64 -32.93 -12.60
CA GLU A 2 -8.63 -31.70 -11.79
C GLU A 2 -8.93 -32.12 -10.36
N GLY A 3 -8.00 -31.84 -9.45
CA GLY A 3 -8.05 -32.32 -8.08
C GLY A 3 -9.09 -31.57 -7.26
N ASP A 4 -9.91 -32.33 -6.54
CA ASP A 4 -10.67 -31.85 -5.38
C ASP A 4 -9.68 -31.31 -4.33
N THR A 5 -9.34 -30.03 -4.43
CA THR A 5 -8.64 -29.35 -3.34
C THR A 5 -9.68 -29.03 -2.29
N MET A 6 -9.56 -29.62 -1.10
CA MET A 6 -10.48 -29.32 -0.02
C MET A 6 -10.31 -27.85 0.37
N VAL A 7 -11.41 -27.16 0.70
CA VAL A 7 -11.36 -25.73 1.10
C VAL A 7 -10.38 -25.49 2.26
N SER A 8 -10.16 -26.49 3.11
CA SER A 8 -9.19 -26.47 4.22
C SER A 8 -7.72 -26.40 3.79
N GLU A 9 -7.39 -26.73 2.55
CA GLU A 9 -6.02 -26.74 2.02
C GLU A 9 -5.66 -25.41 1.33
N LEU A 10 -6.62 -24.49 1.19
CA LEU A 10 -6.37 -23.17 0.61
C LEU A 10 -5.65 -22.27 1.62
N ASP A 11 -4.46 -21.81 1.25
CA ASP A 11 -3.80 -20.74 1.97
C ASP A 11 -4.51 -19.41 1.70
N ILE A 12 -5.27 -18.96 2.69
CA ILE A 12 -5.99 -17.67 2.70
C ILE A 12 -5.29 -16.63 3.58
N SER A 13 -4.04 -16.88 3.97
CA SER A 13 -3.27 -15.97 4.84
C SER A 13 -3.00 -14.61 4.20
N GLY A 14 -2.95 -14.54 2.86
CA GLY A 14 -2.73 -13.32 2.08
C GLY A 14 -3.93 -12.93 1.23
N ILE A 15 -4.35 -11.65 1.32
CA ILE A 15 -5.40 -11.09 0.45
C ILE A 15 -4.90 -9.80 -0.21
N GLN A 16 -5.23 -9.62 -1.50
CA GLN A 16 -4.89 -8.42 -2.24
C GLN A 16 -5.93 -7.32 -2.09
N PHE A 17 -5.49 -6.15 -1.62
CA PHE A 17 -6.32 -4.95 -1.49
C PHE A 17 -5.73 -3.76 -2.24
N TRP A 18 -6.59 -2.85 -2.68
CA TRP A 18 -6.19 -1.48 -3.02
C TRP A 18 -6.16 -0.65 -1.75
N ILE A 19 -4.99 -0.16 -1.38
CA ILE A 19 -4.76 0.63 -0.17
C ILE A 19 -4.44 2.08 -0.57
N GLN A 20 -5.10 3.02 0.10
CA GLN A 20 -4.88 4.46 -0.08
C GLN A 20 -4.05 5.00 1.08
N ILE A 21 -3.02 5.78 0.75
CA ILE A 21 -2.16 6.47 1.71
C ILE A 21 -2.48 7.95 1.62
N HIS A 22 -3.03 8.48 2.71
CA HIS A 22 -3.45 9.87 2.84
C HIS A 22 -2.44 10.70 3.62
N ASN A 23 -2.60 12.02 3.56
CA ASN A 23 -1.85 13.01 4.36
C ASN A 23 -0.33 12.97 4.14
N LEU A 24 0.11 12.43 3.00
CA LEU A 24 1.49 12.49 2.59
C LEU A 24 1.76 13.85 1.89
N PRO A 25 2.83 14.58 2.24
CA PRO A 25 3.26 15.76 1.50
C PRO A 25 3.37 15.50 -0.01
N MET A 26 3.00 16.50 -0.83
CA MET A 26 2.93 16.37 -2.29
C MET A 26 4.26 15.94 -2.92
N ASP A 27 5.36 16.48 -2.43
CA ASP A 27 6.74 16.17 -2.82
C ASP A 27 7.14 14.72 -2.48
N LEU A 28 6.43 14.08 -1.55
CA LEU A 28 6.65 12.69 -1.19
C LEU A 28 5.70 11.73 -1.91
N MET A 29 4.71 12.22 -2.66
CA MET A 29 3.83 11.39 -3.48
C MET A 29 4.52 10.94 -4.78
N THR A 30 5.51 10.06 -4.65
CA THR A 30 6.29 9.51 -5.76
C THR A 30 6.19 7.99 -5.81
N THR A 31 6.39 7.38 -6.99
CA THR A 31 6.36 5.91 -7.16
C THR A 31 7.42 5.23 -6.29
N LYS A 32 8.58 5.89 -6.11
CA LYS A 32 9.65 5.43 -5.23
C LYS A 32 9.17 5.35 -3.77
N ASN A 33 8.53 6.40 -3.26
CA ASN A 33 8.04 6.41 -1.88
C ASN A 33 6.83 5.48 -1.70
N ALA A 34 5.97 5.36 -2.71
CA ALA A 34 4.89 4.38 -2.72
C ALA A 34 5.44 2.97 -2.52
N LYS A 35 6.49 2.60 -3.27
CA LYS A 35 7.17 1.30 -3.11
C LYS A 35 7.72 1.11 -1.69
N ILE A 36 8.44 2.10 -1.15
CA ILE A 36 9.01 2.04 0.21
C ILE A 36 7.92 1.87 1.27
N ILE A 37 6.81 2.60 1.17
CA ILE A 37 5.69 2.48 2.11
C ILE A 37 5.05 1.10 1.96
N GLY A 38 4.81 0.66 0.73
CA GLY A 38 4.14 -0.60 0.46
C GLY A 38 4.93 -1.81 0.95
N GLU A 39 6.24 -1.85 0.72
CA GLU A 39 7.13 -2.94 1.19
C GLU A 39 7.20 -3.05 2.72
N LYS A 40 6.84 -1.99 3.46
CA LYS A 40 6.71 -2.04 4.93
C LYS A 40 5.37 -2.58 5.40
N LEU A 41 4.34 -2.56 4.55
CA LEU A 41 2.97 -2.97 4.88
C LEU A 41 2.63 -4.37 4.35
N GLY A 42 3.31 -4.83 3.30
CA GLY A 42 3.10 -6.13 2.68
C GLY A 42 3.81 -6.27 1.35
N THR A 43 3.32 -7.18 0.50
CA THR A 43 3.89 -7.41 -0.83
C THR A 43 3.24 -6.46 -1.84
N VAL A 44 4.04 -5.59 -2.46
CA VAL A 44 3.55 -4.67 -3.50
C VAL A 44 3.26 -5.44 -4.78
N VAL A 45 2.00 -5.41 -5.23
CA VAL A 45 1.54 -6.03 -6.49
C VAL A 45 1.54 -5.00 -7.62
N GLN A 46 1.03 -3.80 -7.35
CA GLN A 46 0.91 -2.74 -8.34
C GLN A 46 0.92 -1.36 -7.66
N ILE A 47 1.59 -0.39 -8.26
CA ILE A 47 1.48 1.02 -7.86
C ILE A 47 0.61 1.71 -8.91
N ASP A 48 -0.42 2.43 -8.47
CA ASP A 48 -1.31 3.16 -9.36
C ASP A 48 -0.61 4.36 -10.00
N ASP A 49 -1.07 4.78 -11.17
CA ASP A 49 -0.53 5.95 -11.86
C ASP A 49 -0.84 7.22 -11.06
N LEU A 50 0.22 7.91 -10.64
CA LEU A 50 0.15 9.10 -9.79
C LEU A 50 -0.41 10.32 -10.51
N ILE A 51 -0.36 10.30 -11.84
CA ILE A 51 -0.98 11.29 -12.70
C ILE A 51 -2.45 10.88 -12.83
N SER A 52 -3.41 11.71 -12.38
CA SER A 52 -4.80 11.47 -12.76
C SER A 52 -4.91 11.61 -14.28
N ARG A 53 -5.75 10.79 -14.92
CA ARG A 53 -6.01 10.88 -16.37
C ARG A 53 -6.46 12.27 -16.84
N ASN A 54 -6.75 13.19 -15.91
CA ASN A 54 -7.21 14.55 -16.15
C ASN A 54 -6.20 15.64 -15.71
N GLY A 55 -4.96 15.27 -15.36
CA GLY A 55 -3.91 16.23 -14.97
C GLY A 55 -4.08 16.87 -13.58
N ILE A 56 -5.16 16.55 -12.86
CA ILE A 56 -5.36 16.98 -11.47
C ILE A 56 -4.58 16.05 -10.55
N GLY A 57 -3.65 16.57 -9.75
CA GLY A 57 -2.91 15.79 -8.76
C GLY A 57 -3.88 15.17 -7.74
N ARG A 58 -3.76 13.87 -7.48
CA ARG A 58 -4.58 13.19 -6.46
C ARG A 58 -4.01 13.53 -5.07
N SER A 59 -4.85 13.61 -4.05
CA SER A 59 -4.44 13.89 -2.66
C SER A 59 -3.95 12.67 -1.88
N PHE A 60 -3.77 11.53 -2.57
CA PHE A 60 -3.36 10.26 -1.97
C PHE A 60 -2.53 9.42 -2.95
N LEU A 61 -1.68 8.55 -2.40
CA LEU A 61 -1.09 7.42 -3.14
C LEU A 61 -2.03 6.23 -3.08
N ARG A 62 -2.08 5.42 -4.14
CA ARG A 62 -2.85 4.17 -4.16
C ARG A 62 -1.97 3.02 -4.61
N ILE A 63 -1.94 1.95 -3.81
CA ILE A 63 -1.09 0.79 -4.03
C ILE A 63 -1.94 -0.46 -3.91
N ARG A 64 -1.82 -1.38 -4.86
CA ARG A 64 -2.35 -2.74 -4.73
C ARG A 64 -1.30 -3.58 -4.02
N MET A 65 -1.68 -4.15 -2.89
CA MET A 65 -0.76 -4.95 -2.07
C MET A 65 -1.45 -6.22 -1.60
N GLU A 66 -0.66 -7.27 -1.47
CA GLU A 66 -1.03 -8.45 -0.72
C GLU A 66 -0.71 -8.22 0.76
N VAL A 67 -1.74 -8.29 1.59
CA VAL A 67 -1.65 -8.09 3.04
C VAL A 67 -1.94 -9.41 3.73
N GLN A 68 -1.11 -9.72 4.71
CA GLN A 68 -1.28 -10.90 5.55
C GLN A 68 -2.38 -10.62 6.59
N ILE A 69 -3.53 -11.27 6.47
CA ILE A 69 -4.72 -11.00 7.30
C ILE A 69 -4.59 -11.48 8.73
N CYS A 70 -3.61 -12.35 9.00
CA CYS A 70 -3.33 -12.88 10.33
C CYS A 70 -2.60 -11.86 11.23
N TYR A 71 -2.17 -10.71 10.69
CA TYR A 71 -1.49 -9.67 11.44
C TYR A 71 -2.35 -8.41 11.54
N THR A 72 -2.11 -7.63 12.60
CA THR A 72 -2.76 -6.33 12.81
C THR A 72 -2.30 -5.32 11.76
N LEU A 73 -3.23 -4.44 11.36
CA LEU A 73 -2.90 -3.30 10.53
C LEU A 73 -1.96 -2.34 11.25
N VAL A 74 -1.08 -1.69 10.50
CA VAL A 74 -0.16 -0.70 11.03
C VAL A 74 -0.93 0.59 11.32
N GLU A 75 -0.75 1.16 12.51
CA GLU A 75 -1.50 2.36 12.97
C GLU A 75 -1.10 3.67 12.24
N GLY A 76 -0.04 3.63 11.43
CA GLY A 76 0.49 4.77 10.69
C GLY A 76 2.01 4.79 10.70
N PHE A 77 2.60 5.85 10.16
CA PHE A 77 4.05 6.04 10.18
C PHE A 77 4.43 7.51 10.25
N TRP A 78 5.58 7.78 10.86
CA TRP A 78 6.16 9.11 10.93
C TRP A 78 6.94 9.42 9.65
N VAL A 79 6.65 10.59 9.07
CA VAL A 79 7.43 11.15 7.96
C VAL A 79 8.42 12.16 8.54
N PRO A 80 9.75 11.93 8.40
CA PRO A 80 10.75 12.92 8.81
C PRO A 80 10.55 14.22 8.03
N ARG A 81 10.47 15.35 8.73
CA ARG A 81 10.44 16.68 8.11
C ARG A 81 11.77 17.37 8.39
N PRO A 82 12.63 17.56 7.38
CA PRO A 82 13.86 18.32 7.55
C PRO A 82 13.53 19.71 8.11
N ASN A 83 14.25 20.14 9.13
CA ASN A 83 14.13 21.47 9.74
C ASN A 83 12.75 21.82 10.32
N LYS A 84 11.94 20.81 10.70
CA LYS A 84 10.68 21.03 11.43
C LYS A 84 10.58 20.05 12.61
N GLU A 85 10.04 20.50 13.73
CA GLU A 85 9.78 19.63 14.88
C GLU A 85 8.80 18.50 14.53
N LYS A 86 8.90 17.39 15.25
CA LYS A 86 7.87 16.34 15.23
C LYS A 86 6.60 16.97 15.80
N LEU A 87 5.50 16.90 15.05
CA LEU A 87 4.18 17.23 15.60
C LEU A 87 3.73 16.10 16.51
#